data_AF-A0A9E4MKW4-F1
#
_entry.id   AF-A0A9E4MKW4-F1
#
_cell.length_a   1.000
_cell.length_b   1.000
_cell.length_c   1.000
_cell.angle_alpha   90.00
_cell.angle_beta   90.00
_cell.angle_gamma   90.00
#
_symmetry.space_group_name_H-M   'P 1'
#
loop_
_entity.id
_entity.type
_entity.pdbx_description
1 polymer ?
#
loop_
_entity_poly.entity_id
_entity_poly.type
_entity_poly.pdbx_seq_one_letter_code
_entity_poly.pdbx_strand_id
1 'polypeptide(L)'
;MLLGLGLGFDSNVQYLPRTGDLFGTERQAFGAGGDAYATAVVALGGTFAPTRRYDLALDYAFFQLAYQQPAYDLFAIQEHALSLTQNVHFGRRVTLSLPALVEVSFSGLRETYELFQVTGGLYPELSYRWAGLTRTRVQVGWSRRRVVDEALPFLDGQRQEITLTQSVTWANWLLNLRLRYRRDLLGVRVQPGAFAASDCDACNDVSNITPYSHDGRSVSLLLLSPFGKRVRFSASATYEERPFLLPNRVRGETEQGNRQTLRSWRRFDRRLFLAPTLAVGLWDKLSLVARYTYSQNVSNVDGTRTAACEDLEVVCHPLDLQDRNYRKHAASLDLEYSWM
;
A
#
# COMPACT_ATOMS: atom_id res chain seq x y z
N MET A 1 -10.89 -10.25 1.75
CA MET A 1 -9.73 -9.34 1.89
C MET A 1 -8.85 -9.54 0.65
N LEU A 2 -8.93 -8.66 -0.35
CA LEU A 2 -8.00 -8.71 -1.49
C LEU A 2 -6.78 -7.91 -1.06
N LEU A 3 -5.83 -8.59 -0.45
CA LEU A 3 -4.50 -8.06 -0.20
C LEU A 3 -3.90 -7.70 -1.58
N GLY A 4 -3.68 -6.41 -1.79
CA GLY A 4 -3.02 -5.88 -2.98
C GLY A 4 -1.53 -6.17 -2.92
N LEU A 5 -1.16 -7.44 -2.92
CA LEU A 5 0.19 -7.93 -2.75
C LEU A 5 0.60 -8.70 -4.00
N GLY A 6 1.75 -8.33 -4.56
CA GLY A 6 2.35 -9.10 -5.64
C GLY A 6 3.15 -8.26 -6.63
N LEU A 7 4.05 -7.39 -6.16
CA LEU A 7 4.96 -6.66 -7.04
C LEU A 7 6.35 -6.43 -6.40
N GLY A 8 7.01 -7.51 -5.95
CA GLY A 8 8.45 -7.52 -5.60
C GLY A 8 8.94 -6.28 -4.87
N PHE A 9 10.13 -5.79 -5.22
CA PHE A 9 10.66 -4.51 -4.73
C PHE A 9 9.67 -3.38 -5.06
N ASP A 10 8.94 -2.91 -4.06
CA ASP A 10 8.14 -1.70 -4.17
C ASP A 10 8.99 -0.51 -3.67
N SER A 11 9.08 0.53 -4.50
CA SER A 11 9.72 1.82 -4.16
C SER A 11 8.96 2.59 -3.06
N ASN A 12 7.89 1.99 -2.53
CA ASN A 12 7.13 2.52 -1.43
C ASN A 12 8.00 2.46 -0.17
N VAL A 13 8.20 3.64 0.43
CA VAL A 13 9.06 3.87 1.60
C VAL A 13 8.65 3.01 2.81
N GLN A 14 7.45 2.44 2.79
CA GLN A 14 6.92 1.50 3.78
C GLN A 14 7.56 0.10 3.73
N TYR A 15 8.34 -0.20 2.69
CA TYR A 15 9.01 -1.48 2.51
C TYR A 15 10.53 -1.33 2.57
N LEU A 16 10.99 -0.24 3.20
CA LEU A 16 12.39 -0.06 3.45
C LEU A 16 12.83 -0.84 4.69
N PRO A 17 13.91 -1.62 4.61
CA PRO A 17 14.69 -2.04 5.77
C PRO A 17 15.03 -0.88 6.70
N ARG A 18 15.10 -1.21 8.00
CA ARG A 18 15.70 -0.35 9.03
C ARG A 18 17.21 -0.47 8.91
N THR A 19 17.92 0.58 8.49
CA THR A 19 19.37 0.81 8.77
C THR A 19 19.89 2.09 8.10
N GLY A 20 20.92 2.69 8.69
CA GLY A 20 21.60 3.89 8.16
C GLY A 20 22.50 3.64 6.94
N ASP A 21 22.81 2.38 6.61
CA ASP A 21 23.83 2.00 5.60
C ASP A 21 23.26 1.57 4.23
N LEU A 22 21.95 1.71 4.02
CA LEU A 22 21.25 1.23 2.83
C LEU A 22 21.55 1.97 1.53
N PHE A 23 22.06 3.18 1.65
CA PHE A 23 21.93 4.19 0.60
C PHE A 23 23.01 4.07 -0.49
N GLY A 24 24.06 3.25 -0.25
CA GLY A 24 25.00 2.80 -1.30
C GLY A 24 24.53 1.52 -2.02
N THR A 25 23.76 0.66 -1.35
CA THR A 25 23.29 -0.64 -1.86
C THR A 25 21.96 -0.58 -2.62
N GLU A 26 21.19 0.50 -2.53
CA GLU A 26 19.91 0.64 -3.26
C GLU A 26 20.11 0.74 -4.79
N ARG A 27 21.13 1.46 -5.29
CA ARG A 27 21.48 1.44 -6.73
C ARG A 27 21.82 0.01 -7.20
N GLN A 28 22.35 -0.83 -6.32
CA GLN A 28 22.61 -2.25 -6.58
C GLN A 28 21.35 -3.12 -6.42
N ALA A 29 20.42 -2.83 -5.51
CA ALA A 29 19.17 -3.59 -5.39
C ALA A 29 18.19 -3.30 -6.55
N PHE A 30 18.09 -2.04 -7.00
CA PHE A 30 17.31 -1.66 -8.17
C PHE A 30 18.01 -1.99 -9.50
N GLY A 31 19.34 -2.06 -9.51
CA GLY A 31 20.15 -2.36 -10.70
C GLY A 31 20.57 -3.82 -10.89
N ALA A 32 20.59 -4.64 -9.83
CA ALA A 32 21.10 -6.02 -9.85
C ALA A 32 20.05 -7.12 -9.56
N GLY A 33 18.77 -6.77 -9.45
CA GLY A 33 17.69 -7.75 -9.60
C GLY A 33 17.46 -8.65 -8.38
N GLY A 34 16.44 -8.30 -7.59
CA GLY A 34 15.64 -9.28 -6.86
C GLY A 34 14.77 -10.10 -7.83
N ASP A 35 15.40 -10.79 -8.80
CA ASP A 35 14.73 -11.41 -9.95
C ASP A 35 13.80 -12.57 -9.53
N ALA A 36 14.05 -13.14 -8.35
CA ALA A 36 13.25 -14.20 -7.77
C ALA A 36 12.90 -13.87 -6.32
N TYR A 37 11.61 -13.95 -6.03
CA TYR A 37 11.05 -13.82 -4.68
C TYR A 37 10.04 -14.92 -4.46
N ALA A 38 9.81 -15.26 -3.20
CA ALA A 38 8.74 -16.14 -2.78
C ALA A 38 7.77 -15.37 -1.89
N THR A 39 6.48 -15.66 -2.04
CA THR A 39 5.45 -15.17 -1.14
C THR A 39 4.72 -16.32 -0.49
N ALA A 40 4.42 -16.20 0.79
CA ALA A 40 3.50 -17.10 1.49
C ALA A 40 2.31 -16.31 2.02
N VAL A 41 1.10 -16.84 1.82
CA VAL A 41 -0.13 -16.26 2.34
C VAL A 41 -0.86 -17.32 3.13
N VAL A 42 -1.23 -17.01 4.37
CA VAL A 42 -2.11 -17.85 5.18
C VAL A 42 -3.29 -17.00 5.61
N ALA A 43 -4.51 -17.51 5.41
CA ALA A 43 -5.73 -16.88 5.86
C ALA A 43 -6.57 -17.88 6.64
N LEU A 44 -6.91 -17.52 7.88
CA LEU A 44 -7.76 -18.30 8.78
C LEU A 44 -8.94 -17.43 9.15
N GLY A 45 -10.15 -17.97 9.02
CA GLY A 45 -11.38 -17.23 9.31
C GLY A 45 -12.41 -18.12 9.97
N GLY A 46 -13.14 -17.57 10.92
CA GLY A 46 -14.24 -18.25 11.60
C GLY A 46 -15.41 -17.30 11.77
N THR A 47 -16.62 -17.79 11.47
CA THR A 47 -17.86 -17.06 11.69
C THR A 47 -18.70 -17.74 12.75
N PHE A 48 -19.09 -16.99 13.77
CA PHE A 48 -20.02 -17.40 14.80
C PHE A 48 -21.32 -16.62 14.68
N ALA A 49 -22.42 -17.30 14.37
CA ALA A 49 -23.75 -16.71 14.17
C ALA A 49 -24.71 -17.17 15.28
N PRO A 50 -24.65 -16.58 16.50
CA PRO A 50 -25.48 -17.01 17.62
C PRO A 50 -26.97 -16.82 17.36
N THR A 51 -27.34 -15.88 16.48
CA THR A 51 -28.73 -15.65 16.08
C THR A 51 -28.80 -15.27 14.60
N ARG A 52 -30.01 -15.21 14.03
CA ARG A 52 -30.21 -14.67 12.67
C ARG A 52 -29.98 -13.16 12.55
N ARG A 53 -29.86 -12.43 13.67
CA ARG A 53 -29.67 -10.97 13.69
C ARG A 53 -28.23 -10.56 13.88
N TYR A 54 -27.40 -11.46 14.39
CA TYR A 54 -26.03 -11.15 14.81
C TYR A 54 -25.10 -12.25 14.36
N ASP A 55 -24.01 -11.86 13.71
CA ASP A 55 -22.86 -12.72 13.47
C ASP A 55 -21.56 -11.99 13.81
N LEU A 56 -20.57 -12.78 14.18
CA LEU A 56 -19.24 -12.36 14.53
C LEU A 56 -18.26 -13.11 13.65
N ALA A 57 -17.41 -12.39 12.93
CA ALA A 57 -16.31 -12.97 12.16
C ALA A 57 -14.98 -12.59 12.81
N LEU A 58 -14.11 -13.59 12.97
CA LEU A 58 -12.72 -13.40 13.35
C LEU A 58 -11.86 -13.91 12.19
N ASP A 59 -11.07 -13.02 11.61
CA ASP A 59 -10.19 -13.31 10.49
C ASP A 59 -8.75 -12.99 10.88
N TYR A 60 -7.84 -13.91 10.59
CA TYR A 60 -6.40 -13.72 10.69
C TYR A 60 -5.79 -13.92 9.30
N ALA A 61 -4.96 -12.99 8.88
CA ALA A 61 -4.16 -13.10 7.67
C ALA A 61 -2.68 -12.94 8.00
N PHE A 62 -1.87 -13.74 7.33
CA PHE A 62 -0.42 -13.71 7.36
C PHE A 62 0.09 -13.58 5.93
N PHE A 63 1.09 -12.73 5.76
CA PHE A 63 1.81 -12.58 4.52
C PHE A 63 3.31 -12.57 4.80
N GLN A 64 4.06 -13.28 3.97
CA GLN A 64 5.51 -13.21 3.91
C GLN A 64 5.92 -12.90 2.47
N LEU A 65 6.86 -11.98 2.32
CA LEU A 65 7.71 -11.83 1.14
C LEU A 65 9.14 -12.13 1.55
N ALA A 66 9.83 -12.96 0.76
CA ALA A 66 11.26 -13.23 0.93
C ALA A 66 11.94 -13.24 -0.43
N TYR A 67 13.20 -12.81 -0.48
CA TYR A 67 14.01 -12.84 -1.69
C TYR A 67 14.94 -14.04 -1.67
N GLN A 68 15.29 -14.54 -2.85
CA GLN A 68 16.23 -15.66 -2.96
C GLN A 68 17.65 -15.28 -2.50
N GLN A 69 18.05 -14.03 -2.73
CA GLN A 69 19.41 -13.56 -2.46
C GLN A 69 19.52 -13.01 -1.03
N PRO A 70 20.46 -13.50 -0.21
CA PRO A 70 20.63 -13.05 1.19
C PRO A 70 20.92 -11.55 1.34
N ALA A 71 21.53 -10.92 0.34
CA ALA A 71 21.76 -9.48 0.31
C ALA A 71 20.45 -8.65 0.38
N TYR A 72 19.31 -9.29 0.11
CA TYR A 72 18.00 -8.68 0.17
C TYR A 72 17.14 -9.15 1.35
N ASP A 73 17.71 -9.89 2.31
CA ASP A 73 17.00 -10.38 3.50
C ASP A 73 16.34 -9.22 4.26
N LEU A 74 17.03 -8.09 4.35
CA LEU A 74 16.57 -6.86 4.97
C LEU A 74 15.31 -6.23 4.31
N PHE A 75 15.06 -6.50 3.01
CA PHE A 75 13.85 -6.07 2.30
C PHE A 75 12.70 -7.06 2.39
N ALA A 76 12.90 -8.21 3.03
CA ALA A 76 11.82 -9.14 3.29
C ALA A 76 10.79 -8.53 4.24
N ILE A 77 9.54 -8.92 4.07
CA ILE A 77 8.41 -8.34 4.80
C ILE A 77 7.57 -9.47 5.35
N GLN A 78 7.15 -9.32 6.60
CA GLN A 78 6.20 -10.20 7.23
C GLN A 78 5.05 -9.35 7.79
N GLU A 79 3.82 -9.62 7.36
CA GLU A 79 2.64 -8.90 7.82
C GLU A 79 1.67 -9.86 8.50
N HIS A 80 1.13 -9.42 9.63
CA HIS A 80 0.08 -10.07 10.37
C HIS A 80 -1.11 -9.12 10.44
N ALA A 81 -2.28 -9.59 10.09
CA ALA A 81 -3.52 -8.83 10.19
C ALA A 81 -4.56 -9.64 10.95
N LEU A 82 -5.14 -9.05 11.99
CA LEU A 82 -6.24 -9.60 12.75
C LEU A 82 -7.45 -8.68 12.58
N SER A 83 -8.56 -9.23 12.12
CA SER A 83 -9.83 -8.52 12.00
C SER A 83 -10.93 -9.18 12.80
N LEU A 84 -11.68 -8.37 13.54
CA LEU A 84 -12.89 -8.77 14.23
C LEU A 84 -14.04 -7.97 13.63
N THR A 85 -15.03 -8.65 13.07
CA THR A 85 -16.20 -7.99 12.48
C THR A 85 -17.46 -8.43 13.21
N GLN A 86 -18.17 -7.49 13.79
CA GLN A 86 -19.54 -7.71 14.26
C GLN A 86 -20.53 -7.26 13.20
N ASN A 87 -21.48 -8.11 12.85
CA ASN A 87 -22.54 -7.81 11.90
C ASN A 87 -23.90 -7.81 12.61
N VAL A 88 -24.72 -6.82 12.29
CA VAL A 88 -26.09 -6.65 12.78
C VAL A 88 -27.03 -6.56 11.58
N HIS A 89 -27.97 -7.50 11.49
CA HIS A 89 -28.93 -7.56 10.39
C HIS A 89 -30.27 -6.94 10.77
N PHE A 90 -30.69 -5.94 9.98
CA PHE A 90 -32.01 -5.32 10.09
C PHE A 90 -32.88 -5.85 8.94
N GLY A 91 -33.65 -6.90 9.24
CA GLY A 91 -34.42 -7.63 8.23
C GLY A 91 -33.52 -8.37 7.23
N ARG A 92 -33.96 -8.49 5.98
CA ARG A 92 -33.23 -9.23 4.91
C ARG A 92 -32.35 -8.35 4.02
N ARG A 93 -32.45 -7.01 4.15
CA ARG A 93 -31.87 -6.06 3.19
C ARG A 93 -30.75 -5.21 3.79
N VAL A 94 -30.81 -4.90 5.07
CA VAL A 94 -29.87 -3.97 5.71
C VAL A 94 -28.95 -4.74 6.64
N THR A 95 -27.66 -4.46 6.56
CA THR A 95 -26.67 -4.99 7.51
C THR A 95 -25.69 -3.88 7.87
N LEU A 96 -25.52 -3.68 9.18
CA LEU A 96 -24.47 -2.85 9.74
C LEU A 96 -23.32 -3.77 10.13
N SER A 97 -22.12 -3.49 9.63
CA SER A 97 -20.89 -4.20 9.95
C SER A 97 -19.97 -3.26 10.70
N LEU A 98 -19.38 -3.74 11.79
CA LEU A 98 -18.45 -3.01 12.64
C LEU A 98 -17.11 -3.77 12.68
N PRO A 99 -16.30 -3.69 11.61
CA PRO A 99 -14.97 -4.28 11.58
C PRO A 99 -13.97 -3.43 12.38
N ALA A 100 -13.21 -4.11 13.22
CA ALA A 100 -11.97 -3.66 13.80
C ALA A 100 -10.80 -4.42 13.15
N LEU A 101 -9.68 -3.73 12.95
CA LEU A 101 -8.49 -4.28 12.30
C LEU A 101 -7.26 -3.87 13.09
N VAL A 102 -6.36 -4.83 13.29
CA VAL A 102 -4.99 -4.59 13.77
C VAL A 102 -4.03 -5.26 12.78
N GLU A 103 -3.05 -4.51 12.32
CA GLU A 103 -1.99 -4.97 11.45
C GLU A 103 -0.63 -4.73 12.13
N VAL A 104 0.24 -5.72 12.04
CA VAL A 104 1.63 -5.64 12.51
C VAL A 104 2.51 -6.05 11.35
N SER A 105 3.50 -5.23 11.01
CA SER A 105 4.48 -5.57 9.99
C SER A 105 5.88 -5.62 10.57
N PHE A 106 6.64 -6.60 10.14
CA PHE A 106 8.05 -6.77 10.41
C PHE A 106 8.81 -6.63 9.10
N SER A 107 10.02 -6.09 9.19
CA SER A 107 10.97 -6.03 8.08
C SER A 107 12.17 -6.93 8.38
N GLY A 108 12.83 -7.37 7.33
CA GLY A 108 14.00 -8.22 7.41
C GLY A 108 13.71 -9.71 7.57
N LEU A 109 14.78 -10.49 7.48
CA LEU A 109 14.83 -11.93 7.76
C LEU A 109 16.08 -12.24 8.59
N ARG A 110 16.01 -13.36 9.33
CA ARG A 110 17.13 -13.89 10.15
C ARG A 110 17.63 -12.85 11.15
N GLU A 111 18.84 -12.33 10.95
CA GLU A 111 19.52 -11.37 11.83
C GLU A 111 18.93 -9.95 11.75
N THR A 112 18.13 -9.68 10.72
CA THR A 112 17.53 -8.35 10.46
C THR A 112 16.03 -8.30 10.77
N TYR A 113 15.45 -9.37 11.32
CA TYR A 113 14.01 -9.47 11.58
C TYR A 113 13.58 -8.59 12.74
N GLU A 114 12.83 -7.52 12.44
CA GLU A 114 12.45 -6.54 13.44
C GLU A 114 11.04 -5.98 13.21
N LEU A 115 10.41 -5.52 14.29
CA LEU A 115 9.10 -4.87 14.22
C LEU A 115 9.24 -3.51 13.52
N PHE A 116 8.53 -3.35 12.41
CA PHE A 116 8.56 -2.12 11.61
C PHE A 116 7.41 -1.17 11.96
N GLN A 117 6.17 -1.67 11.94
CA GLN A 117 4.99 -0.82 12.18
C GLN A 117 3.82 -1.60 12.78
N VAL A 118 2.94 -0.85 13.44
CA VAL A 118 1.65 -1.33 13.94
C VAL A 118 0.56 -0.36 13.46
N THR A 119 -0.51 -0.89 12.90
CA THR A 119 -1.68 -0.14 12.45
C THR A 119 -2.93 -0.68 13.15
N GLY A 120 -3.78 0.20 13.67
CA GLY A 120 -5.08 -0.18 14.24
C GLY A 120 -6.19 0.70 13.68
N GLY A 121 -7.37 0.14 13.45
CA GLY A 121 -8.48 0.90 12.89
C GLY A 121 -9.86 0.29 13.04
N LEU A 122 -10.88 1.11 12.75
CA LEU A 122 -12.29 0.78 12.75
C LEU A 122 -12.90 1.21 11.41
N TYR A 123 -13.72 0.34 10.81
CA TYR A 123 -14.29 0.59 9.47
C TYR A 123 -15.80 0.32 9.37
N PRO A 124 -16.66 0.99 10.16
CA PRO A 124 -18.11 0.82 10.08
C PRO A 124 -18.63 0.84 8.64
N GLU A 125 -19.41 -0.17 8.28
CA GLU A 125 -20.01 -0.32 6.96
C GLU A 125 -21.52 -0.51 7.09
N LEU A 126 -22.28 0.30 6.36
CA LEU A 126 -23.69 0.06 6.13
C LEU A 126 -23.88 -0.56 4.75
N SER A 127 -24.55 -1.70 4.69
CA SER A 127 -24.87 -2.37 3.44
C SER A 127 -26.37 -2.52 3.24
N TYR A 128 -26.81 -2.24 2.01
CA TYR A 128 -28.19 -2.38 1.56
C TYR A 128 -28.25 -3.30 0.34
N ARG A 129 -29.07 -4.34 0.42
CA ARG A 129 -29.38 -5.23 -0.71
C ARG A 129 -30.67 -4.77 -1.38
N TRP A 130 -30.54 -4.26 -2.59
CA TRP A 130 -31.69 -4.00 -3.46
C TRP A 130 -32.21 -5.33 -4.02
N ALA A 131 -33.42 -5.33 -4.59
CA ALA A 131 -34.08 -6.54 -5.06
C ALA A 131 -33.15 -7.47 -5.87
N GLY A 132 -32.82 -8.63 -5.30
CA GLY A 132 -32.10 -9.77 -5.89
C GLY A 132 -30.64 -9.56 -6.31
N LEU A 133 -30.36 -8.54 -7.12
CA LEU A 133 -29.17 -8.52 -7.98
C LEU A 133 -28.14 -7.48 -7.58
N THR A 134 -28.47 -6.50 -6.75
CA THR A 134 -27.54 -5.41 -6.45
C THR A 134 -27.39 -5.14 -4.97
N ARG A 135 -26.19 -4.72 -4.56
CA ARG A 135 -25.86 -4.38 -3.17
C ARG A 135 -25.05 -3.11 -3.15
N THR A 136 -25.49 -2.14 -2.36
CA THR A 136 -24.74 -0.91 -2.08
C THR A 136 -24.11 -1.02 -0.71
N ARG A 137 -22.88 -0.56 -0.57
CA ARG A 137 -22.14 -0.51 0.69
C ARG A 137 -21.50 0.85 0.85
N VAL A 138 -21.68 1.45 2.01
CA VAL A 138 -21.01 2.69 2.42
C VAL A 138 -20.18 2.37 3.64
N GLN A 139 -18.88 2.56 3.55
CA GLN A 139 -17.94 2.33 4.62
C GLN A 139 -17.23 3.64 4.97
N VAL A 140 -17.04 3.87 6.27
CA VAL A 140 -16.19 4.95 6.77
C VAL A 140 -15.12 4.31 7.64
N GLY A 141 -13.87 4.72 7.45
CA GLY A 141 -12.71 4.14 8.09
C GLY A 141 -11.88 5.17 8.83
N TRP A 142 -11.40 4.80 10.01
CA TRP A 142 -10.39 5.52 10.77
C TRP A 142 -9.32 4.54 11.21
N SER A 143 -8.06 4.90 10.97
CA SER A 143 -6.92 4.11 11.44
C SER A 143 -5.77 4.99 11.87
N ARG A 144 -4.94 4.45 12.76
CA ARG A 144 -3.69 5.07 13.20
C ARG A 144 -2.58 4.08 12.97
N ARG A 145 -1.47 4.57 12.41
CA ARG A 145 -0.24 3.84 12.21
C ARG A 145 0.85 4.41 13.10
N ARG A 146 1.60 3.52 13.72
CA ARG A 146 2.83 3.79 14.46
C ARG A 146 3.95 2.95 13.88
N VAL A 147 4.94 3.63 13.32
CA VAL A 147 6.23 3.12 12.86
C VAL A 147 7.16 3.13 14.06
N VAL A 148 7.83 2.00 14.26
CA VAL A 148 8.76 1.76 15.36
C VAL A 148 10.18 2.21 14.97
N ASP A 149 10.46 2.24 13.67
CA ASP A 149 11.73 2.73 13.13
C ASP A 149 11.91 4.24 13.33
N GLU A 150 12.89 4.60 14.15
CA GLU A 150 13.28 5.99 14.46
C GLU A 150 13.84 6.76 13.26
N ALA A 151 14.27 6.07 12.19
CA ALA A 151 14.69 6.71 10.95
C ALA A 151 13.51 7.14 10.07
N LEU A 152 12.32 6.58 10.31
CA LEU A 152 11.12 6.79 9.48
C LEU A 152 9.91 7.37 10.24
N PRO A 153 10.08 8.29 11.22
CA PRO A 153 8.98 8.81 12.03
C PRO A 153 8.00 9.64 11.20
N PHE A 154 8.41 10.12 10.02
CA PHE A 154 7.55 10.83 9.09
C PHE A 154 6.46 9.95 8.44
N LEU A 155 6.56 8.62 8.56
CA LEU A 155 5.53 7.67 8.11
C LEU A 155 4.46 7.41 9.18
N ASP A 156 4.65 7.89 10.42
CA ASP A 156 3.62 7.87 11.44
C ASP A 156 2.44 8.74 11.09
N GLY A 157 1.25 8.33 11.54
CA GLY A 157 0.11 9.21 11.44
C GLY A 157 -1.23 8.49 11.49
N GLN A 158 -2.22 9.15 10.90
CA GLN A 158 -3.59 8.69 10.88
C GLN A 158 -4.14 8.69 9.47
N ARG A 159 -5.10 7.81 9.23
CA ARG A 159 -5.80 7.67 7.97
C ARG A 159 -7.30 7.73 8.22
N GLN A 160 -7.97 8.48 7.36
CA GLN A 160 -9.42 8.55 7.28
C GLN A 160 -9.84 8.14 5.88
N GLU A 161 -10.91 7.36 5.75
CA GLU A 161 -11.42 7.00 4.43
C GLU A 161 -12.94 6.88 4.39
N ILE A 162 -13.50 7.11 3.22
CA ILE A 162 -14.88 6.82 2.89
C ILE A 162 -14.91 6.05 1.58
N THR A 163 -15.67 4.95 1.57
CA THR A 163 -15.77 4.06 0.44
C THR A 163 -17.24 3.80 0.11
N LEU A 164 -17.61 4.00 -1.15
CA LEU A 164 -18.88 3.58 -1.72
C LEU A 164 -18.62 2.40 -2.65
N THR A 165 -19.28 1.27 -2.41
CA THR A 165 -19.20 0.10 -3.29
C THR A 165 -20.59 -0.26 -3.80
N GLN A 166 -20.72 -0.37 -5.12
CA GLN A 166 -21.88 -0.93 -5.79
C GLN A 166 -21.53 -2.29 -6.37
N SER A 167 -22.21 -3.32 -5.89
CA SER A 167 -22.12 -4.69 -6.39
C SER A 167 -23.33 -4.99 -7.27
N VAL A 168 -23.09 -5.68 -8.38
CA VAL A 168 -24.12 -6.20 -9.29
C VAL A 168 -23.79 -7.65 -9.60
N THR A 169 -24.75 -8.53 -9.36
CA THR A 169 -24.70 -9.93 -9.76
C THR A 169 -25.56 -10.12 -11.01
N TRP A 170 -24.96 -10.55 -12.11
CA TRP A 170 -25.66 -10.80 -13.37
C TRP A 170 -25.20 -12.12 -13.98
N ALA A 171 -26.13 -13.06 -14.23
CA ALA A 171 -25.80 -14.38 -14.76
C ALA A 171 -24.64 -15.06 -13.98
N ASN A 172 -24.69 -14.97 -12.64
CA ASN A 172 -23.67 -15.45 -11.69
C ASN A 172 -22.29 -14.75 -11.78
N TRP A 173 -22.10 -13.77 -12.66
CA TRP A 173 -20.96 -12.85 -12.59
C TRP A 173 -21.16 -11.86 -11.46
N LEU A 174 -20.08 -11.51 -10.76
CA LEU A 174 -20.08 -10.42 -9.79
C LEU A 174 -19.24 -9.27 -10.33
N LEU A 175 -19.86 -8.10 -10.45
CA LEU A 175 -19.21 -6.84 -10.75
C LEU A 175 -19.26 -5.94 -9.51
N ASN A 176 -18.11 -5.43 -9.07
CA ASN A 176 -18.03 -4.42 -8.01
C ASN A 176 -17.38 -3.16 -8.56
N LEU A 177 -18.13 -2.06 -8.52
CA LEU A 177 -17.59 -0.72 -8.69
C LEU A 177 -17.37 -0.11 -7.30
N ARG A 178 -16.17 0.40 -7.04
CA ARG A 178 -15.81 1.04 -5.78
C ARG A 178 -15.27 2.44 -6.05
N LEU A 179 -15.81 3.42 -5.33
CA LEU A 179 -15.29 4.77 -5.23
C LEU A 179 -14.75 4.96 -3.82
N ARG A 180 -13.54 5.52 -3.69
CA ARG A 180 -12.92 5.77 -2.39
C ARG A 180 -12.29 7.14 -2.35
N TYR A 181 -12.52 7.85 -1.25
CA TYR A 181 -11.74 9.00 -0.83
C TYR A 181 -10.97 8.62 0.44
N ARG A 182 -9.68 8.94 0.47
CA ARG A 182 -8.77 8.68 1.59
C ARG A 182 -8.02 9.96 1.92
N ARG A 183 -7.75 10.19 3.20
CA ARG A 183 -6.84 11.24 3.67
C ARG A 183 -5.83 10.58 4.60
N ASP A 184 -4.56 10.61 4.19
CA ASP A 184 -3.43 10.19 5.01
C ASP A 184 -2.78 11.44 5.60
N LEU A 185 -2.77 11.53 6.93
CA LEU A 185 -2.15 12.61 7.70
C LEU A 185 -0.86 12.05 8.31
N LEU A 186 0.22 12.20 7.56
CA LEU A 186 1.57 11.73 7.89
C LEU A 186 2.51 12.89 8.16
N GLY A 187 3.68 12.58 8.71
CA GLY A 187 4.72 13.54 9.02
C GLY A 187 5.41 14.14 7.79
N VAL A 188 6.46 14.89 8.11
CA VAL A 188 7.31 15.59 7.14
C VAL A 188 8.73 15.09 7.36
N ARG A 189 9.43 14.83 6.28
CA ARG A 189 10.86 14.52 6.33
C ARG A 189 11.67 15.78 6.05
N VAL A 190 12.71 16.00 6.84
CA VAL A 190 13.71 17.05 6.64
C VAL A 190 15.05 16.38 6.39
N GLN A 191 15.71 16.75 5.30
CA GLN A 191 17.03 16.24 4.92
C GLN A 191 17.96 17.40 4.64
N PRO A 192 19.27 17.23 4.86
CA PRO A 192 20.27 18.10 4.23
C PRO A 192 19.99 18.17 2.72
N GLY A 193 19.88 19.39 2.21
CA GLY A 193 19.71 19.65 0.81
C GLY A 193 21.04 19.94 0.19
N ALA A 194 21.42 19.17 -0.81
CA ALA A 194 22.42 19.59 -1.75
C ALA A 194 21.72 20.49 -2.76
N PHE A 195 21.96 21.79 -2.77
CA PHE A 195 21.59 22.64 -3.90
C PHE A 195 22.84 23.41 -4.28
N ALA A 196 23.00 23.66 -5.58
CA ALA A 196 24.10 24.48 -6.06
C ALA A 196 24.05 25.84 -5.35
N ALA A 197 25.21 26.33 -4.91
CA ALA A 197 25.40 27.59 -4.19
C ALA A 197 24.67 28.79 -4.81
N SER A 198 24.33 28.71 -6.11
CA SER A 198 23.65 29.74 -6.90
C SER A 198 22.26 30.18 -6.42
N ASP A 199 21.53 29.39 -5.63
CA ASP A 199 20.18 29.76 -5.18
C ASP A 199 20.18 30.54 -3.84
N CYS A 200 21.31 30.53 -3.11
CA CYS A 200 21.50 31.32 -1.90
C CYS A 200 22.97 31.39 -1.48
N ASP A 201 23.69 32.42 -1.94
CA ASP A 201 25.12 32.63 -1.61
C ASP A 201 25.39 32.84 -0.11
N ALA A 202 24.36 33.22 0.68
CA ALA A 202 24.46 33.52 2.10
C ALA A 202 23.87 32.42 3.01
N CYS A 203 23.49 31.27 2.46
CA CYS A 203 22.92 30.16 3.24
C CYS A 203 24.03 29.20 3.67
N ASN A 204 24.13 28.97 4.97
CA ASN A 204 25.06 27.99 5.53
C ASN A 204 24.47 26.59 5.52
N ASP A 205 23.15 26.49 5.69
CA ASP A 205 22.43 25.24 5.70
C ASP A 205 21.29 25.30 4.69
N VAL A 206 21.18 24.24 3.90
CA VAL A 206 20.05 24.01 3.01
C VAL A 206 19.40 22.70 3.41
N SER A 207 18.07 22.69 3.44
CA SER A 207 17.27 21.50 3.76
C SER A 207 16.15 21.26 2.77
N ASN A 208 15.99 19.99 2.40
CA ASN A 208 14.85 19.49 1.63
C ASN A 208 13.76 19.04 2.60
N ILE A 209 12.56 19.56 2.41
CA ILE A 209 11.38 19.29 3.23
C ILE A 209 10.34 18.58 2.38
N THR A 210 10.12 17.29 2.65
CA THR A 210 9.20 16.43 1.90
C THR A 210 8.04 15.99 2.79
N PRO A 211 6.83 16.56 2.60
CA PRO A 211 5.62 16.12 3.30
C PRO A 211 5.07 14.82 2.71
N TYR A 212 4.57 13.94 3.57
CA TYR A 212 3.99 12.64 3.17
C TYR A 212 2.46 12.59 3.25
N SER A 213 1.86 13.60 3.88
CA SER A 213 0.41 13.75 3.93
C SER A 213 -0.20 13.98 2.55
N HIS A 214 -1.27 13.25 2.22
CA HIS A 214 -1.96 13.39 0.94
C HIS A 214 -3.45 13.07 1.05
N ASP A 215 -4.23 13.64 0.14
CA ASP A 215 -5.57 13.16 -0.17
C ASP A 215 -5.47 12.17 -1.33
N GLY A 216 -6.23 11.07 -1.26
CA GLY A 216 -6.29 10.00 -2.23
C GLY A 216 -7.71 9.85 -2.76
N ARG A 217 -7.88 9.79 -4.08
CA ARG A 217 -9.17 9.52 -4.73
C ARG A 217 -8.99 8.35 -5.66
N SER A 218 -9.79 7.30 -5.51
CA SER A 218 -9.67 6.12 -6.35
C SER A 218 -11.01 5.58 -6.84
N VAL A 219 -10.99 5.09 -8.07
CA VAL A 219 -12.03 4.24 -8.65
C VAL A 219 -11.45 2.85 -8.88
N SER A 220 -12.17 1.83 -8.43
CA SER A 220 -11.80 0.44 -8.62
C SER A 220 -12.96 -0.35 -9.23
N LEU A 221 -12.62 -1.27 -10.13
CA LEU A 221 -13.52 -2.23 -10.72
C LEU A 221 -13.00 -3.63 -10.38
N LEU A 222 -13.89 -4.53 -9.95
CA LEU A 222 -13.60 -5.95 -9.79
C LEU A 222 -14.67 -6.76 -10.53
N LEU A 223 -14.23 -7.62 -11.42
CA LEU A 223 -15.05 -8.60 -12.11
C LEU A 223 -14.67 -9.99 -11.63
N LEU A 224 -15.64 -10.79 -11.21
CA LEU A 224 -15.47 -12.20 -10.88
C LEU A 224 -16.40 -13.04 -11.76
N SER A 225 -15.84 -14.06 -12.39
CA SER A 225 -16.61 -15.06 -13.12
C SER A 225 -17.48 -15.90 -12.17
N PRO A 226 -18.57 -16.52 -12.67
CA PRO A 226 -19.36 -17.47 -11.92
C PRO A 226 -18.55 -18.53 -11.16
N PHE A 227 -18.97 -18.79 -9.93
CA PHE A 227 -18.54 -19.96 -9.16
C PHE A 227 -19.09 -21.24 -9.82
N GLY A 228 -18.26 -22.26 -10.02
CA GLY A 228 -18.71 -23.58 -10.50
C GLY A 228 -18.19 -24.05 -11.87
N LYS A 229 -17.05 -23.55 -12.35
CA LYS A 229 -16.33 -24.14 -13.49
C LYS A 229 -14.91 -24.49 -13.05
N ARG A 230 -14.33 -25.55 -13.65
CA ARG A 230 -12.88 -25.84 -13.53
C ARG A 230 -12.00 -24.65 -13.93
N VAL A 231 -12.56 -23.62 -14.57
CA VAL A 231 -11.86 -22.38 -14.91
C VAL A 231 -12.59 -21.21 -14.27
N ARG A 232 -11.88 -20.41 -13.49
CA ARG A 232 -12.35 -19.16 -12.87
C ARG A 232 -11.51 -18.00 -13.39
N PHE A 233 -12.16 -16.91 -13.71
CA PHE A 233 -11.53 -15.67 -14.13
C PHE A 233 -11.89 -14.56 -13.16
N SER A 234 -10.90 -13.74 -12.81
CA SER A 234 -11.13 -12.47 -12.14
C SER A 234 -10.27 -11.39 -12.76
N ALA A 235 -10.76 -10.16 -12.71
CA ALA A 235 -9.99 -9.00 -13.13
C ALA A 235 -10.26 -7.85 -12.19
N SER A 236 -9.21 -7.18 -11.75
CA SER A 236 -9.31 -5.92 -11.02
C SER A 236 -8.58 -4.80 -11.74
N ALA A 237 -9.17 -3.61 -11.71
CA ALA A 237 -8.56 -2.38 -12.20
C ALA A 237 -8.75 -1.29 -11.15
N THR A 238 -7.72 -0.50 -10.87
CA THR A 238 -7.80 0.64 -9.95
C THR A 238 -7.02 1.81 -10.51
N TYR A 239 -7.67 2.97 -10.55
CA TYR A 239 -7.03 4.25 -10.79
C TYR A 239 -7.09 5.08 -9.52
N GLU A 240 -5.97 5.69 -9.13
CA GLU A 240 -5.87 6.53 -7.94
C GLU A 240 -5.09 7.82 -8.21
N GLU A 241 -5.59 8.95 -7.74
CA GLU A 241 -4.87 10.23 -7.71
C GLU A 241 -4.52 10.59 -6.28
N ARG A 242 -3.28 11.07 -6.07
CA ARG A 242 -2.75 11.47 -4.76
C ARG A 242 -2.15 12.87 -4.79
N PRO A 243 -2.95 13.94 -4.67
CA PRO A 243 -2.43 15.27 -4.37
C PRO A 243 -1.91 15.33 -2.93
N PHE A 244 -0.64 15.72 -2.78
CA PHE A 244 -0.06 15.95 -1.45
C PHE A 244 -0.60 17.24 -0.84
N LEU A 245 -0.82 17.21 0.48
CA LEU A 245 -1.48 18.31 1.22
C LEU A 245 -0.58 19.54 1.30
N LEU A 246 0.71 19.32 1.51
CA LEU A 246 1.73 20.36 1.57
C LEU A 246 2.66 20.25 0.36
N PRO A 247 3.21 21.38 -0.12
CA PRO A 247 4.24 21.35 -1.15
C PRO A 247 5.56 20.83 -0.57
N ASN A 248 6.35 20.18 -1.42
CA ASN A 248 7.77 20.00 -1.16
C ASN A 248 8.44 21.38 -1.13
N ARG A 249 9.41 21.56 -0.25
CA ARG A 249 10.13 22.83 -0.11
C ARG A 249 11.64 22.61 0.01
N VAL A 250 12.40 23.56 -0.51
CA VAL A 250 13.81 23.75 -0.21
C VAL A 250 13.90 24.97 0.70
N ARG A 251 14.53 24.82 1.85
CA ARG A 251 14.69 25.87 2.84
C ARG A 251 16.17 26.15 3.05
N GLY A 252 16.56 27.40 2.96
CA GLY A 252 17.90 27.88 3.31
C GLY A 252 17.88 28.59 4.65
N GLU A 253 18.95 28.48 5.42
CA GLU A 253 19.20 29.20 6.67
C GLU A 253 20.52 29.97 6.56
N THR A 254 20.49 31.27 6.81
CA THR A 254 21.69 32.13 6.75
C THR A 254 22.53 32.04 8.02
N GLU A 255 23.76 32.57 7.99
CA GLU A 255 24.63 32.72 9.19
C GLU A 255 23.92 33.36 10.39
N GLN A 256 22.96 34.24 10.13
CA GLN A 256 22.20 34.95 11.15
C GLN A 256 20.99 34.15 11.68
N GLY A 257 20.81 32.90 11.23
CA GLY A 257 19.66 32.05 11.58
C GLY A 257 18.37 32.43 10.83
N ASN A 258 18.44 33.30 9.82
CA ASN A 258 17.26 33.69 9.04
C ASN A 258 16.90 32.58 8.07
N ARG A 259 15.66 32.08 8.20
CA ARG A 259 15.18 30.96 7.41
C ARG A 259 14.29 31.40 6.26
N GLN A 260 14.67 31.06 5.04
CA GLN A 260 13.94 31.40 3.82
C GLN A 260 13.57 30.17 2.99
N THR A 261 12.43 30.22 2.30
CA THR A 261 12.04 29.16 1.36
C THR A 261 12.61 29.51 -0.01
N LEU A 262 13.61 28.75 -0.46
CA LEU A 262 14.27 28.95 -1.75
C LEU A 262 13.41 28.42 -2.90
N ARG A 263 12.74 27.28 -2.67
CA ARG A 263 11.88 26.63 -3.66
C ARG A 263 10.68 25.98 -3.02
N SER A 264 9.55 25.95 -3.73
CA SER A 264 8.35 25.25 -3.32
C SER A 264 7.63 24.68 -4.55
N TRP A 265 7.24 23.40 -4.51
CA TRP A 265 6.45 22.79 -5.57
C TRP A 265 5.47 21.77 -5.01
N ARG A 266 4.30 21.68 -5.62
CA ARG A 266 3.27 20.73 -5.21
C ARG A 266 3.49 19.38 -5.88
N ARG A 267 3.56 18.32 -5.07
CA ARG A 267 3.62 16.94 -5.57
C ARG A 267 2.23 16.38 -5.86
N PHE A 268 2.12 15.64 -6.95
CA PHE A 268 0.98 14.76 -7.21
C PHE A 268 1.48 13.44 -7.77
N ASP A 269 0.79 12.35 -7.40
CA ASP A 269 1.02 11.03 -7.98
C ASP A 269 -0.30 10.51 -8.60
N ARG A 270 -0.21 9.81 -9.73
CA ARG A 270 -1.31 9.08 -10.37
C ARG A 270 -0.92 7.62 -10.52
N ARG A 271 -1.77 6.72 -10.05
CA ARG A 271 -1.53 5.28 -10.03
C ARG A 271 -2.56 4.54 -10.83
N LEU A 272 -2.10 3.61 -11.66
CA LEU A 272 -2.94 2.64 -12.35
C LEU A 272 -2.47 1.25 -11.94
N PHE A 273 -3.42 0.39 -11.58
CA PHE A 273 -3.19 -1.00 -11.23
C PHE A 273 -4.18 -1.87 -11.98
N LEU A 274 -3.68 -2.92 -12.64
CA LEU A 274 -4.47 -3.94 -13.32
C LEU A 274 -4.00 -5.31 -12.86
N ALA A 275 -4.94 -6.18 -12.49
CA ALA A 275 -4.62 -7.56 -12.12
C ALA A 275 -5.68 -8.53 -12.65
N PRO A 276 -5.57 -8.98 -13.92
CA PRO A 276 -6.26 -10.19 -14.37
C PRO A 276 -5.69 -11.44 -13.70
N THR A 277 -6.54 -12.40 -13.41
CA THR A 277 -6.21 -13.68 -12.81
C THR A 277 -7.05 -14.77 -13.45
N LEU A 278 -6.42 -15.90 -13.76
CA LEU A 278 -7.04 -17.11 -14.28
C LEU A 278 -6.68 -18.27 -13.36
N ALA A 279 -7.69 -18.94 -12.83
CA ALA A 279 -7.52 -20.12 -11.99
C ALA A 279 -8.11 -21.34 -12.68
N VAL A 280 -7.35 -22.43 -12.74
CA VAL A 280 -7.76 -23.72 -13.29
C VAL A 280 -7.71 -24.78 -12.19
N GLY A 281 -8.85 -25.38 -11.88
CA GLY A 281 -8.97 -26.51 -10.96
C GLY A 281 -8.30 -27.74 -11.57
N LEU A 282 -7.27 -28.25 -10.90
CA LEU A 282 -6.58 -29.50 -11.21
C LEU A 282 -7.34 -30.68 -10.59
N TRP A 283 -7.78 -30.52 -9.34
CA TRP A 283 -8.61 -31.44 -8.56
C TRP A 283 -9.61 -30.65 -7.70
N ASP A 284 -10.49 -31.34 -6.97
CA ASP A 284 -11.55 -30.71 -6.17
C ASP A 284 -11.04 -29.68 -5.16
N LYS A 285 -9.80 -29.86 -4.68
CA LYS A 285 -9.16 -29.03 -3.67
C LYS A 285 -7.92 -28.29 -4.16
N LEU A 286 -7.48 -28.54 -5.40
CA LEU A 286 -6.22 -28.00 -5.92
C LEU A 286 -6.48 -27.21 -7.18
N SER A 287 -6.00 -25.97 -7.24
CA SER A 287 -6.03 -25.15 -8.45
C SER A 287 -4.70 -24.52 -8.77
N LEU A 288 -4.40 -24.44 -10.05
CA LEU A 288 -3.30 -23.65 -10.60
C LEU A 288 -3.83 -22.24 -10.89
N VAL A 289 -3.16 -21.21 -10.41
CA VAL A 289 -3.56 -19.81 -10.57
C VAL A 289 -2.48 -19.05 -11.30
N ALA A 290 -2.80 -18.53 -12.48
CA ALA A 290 -1.97 -17.59 -13.19
C ALA A 290 -2.46 -16.18 -12.91
N ARG A 291 -1.55 -15.30 -12.46
CA ARG A 291 -1.84 -13.89 -12.23
C ARG A 291 -0.85 -13.05 -13.01
N TYR A 292 -1.36 -12.00 -13.64
CA TYR A 292 -0.53 -10.95 -14.20
C TYR A 292 -0.92 -9.64 -13.54
N THR A 293 0.08 -8.89 -13.11
CA THR A 293 -0.11 -7.60 -12.45
C THR A 293 0.65 -6.55 -13.24
N TYR A 294 -0.07 -5.51 -13.65
CA TYR A 294 0.50 -4.29 -14.19
C TYR A 294 0.29 -3.16 -13.18
N SER A 295 1.35 -2.44 -12.85
CA SER A 295 1.23 -1.20 -12.09
C SER A 295 2.03 -0.09 -12.74
N GLN A 296 1.47 1.11 -12.67
CA GLN A 296 2.10 2.32 -13.13
C GLN A 296 1.90 3.39 -12.08
N ASN A 297 2.97 4.13 -11.80
CA ASN A 297 2.89 5.40 -11.10
C ASN A 297 3.43 6.49 -12.01
N VAL A 298 2.71 7.59 -12.09
CA VAL A 298 3.16 8.82 -12.75
C VAL A 298 3.21 9.92 -11.70
N SER A 299 4.36 10.54 -11.50
CA SER A 299 4.59 11.63 -10.56
C SER A 299 5.22 12.82 -11.27
N ASN A 300 4.94 14.02 -10.77
CA ASN A 300 5.60 15.24 -11.26
C ASN A 300 6.90 15.57 -10.52
N VAL A 301 7.36 14.67 -9.64
CA VAL A 301 8.72 14.69 -9.12
C VAL A 301 9.58 13.95 -10.13
N ASP A 302 10.12 14.70 -11.09
CA ASP A 302 11.06 14.19 -12.09
C ASP A 302 12.45 14.14 -11.44
N GLY A 303 12.98 12.92 -11.31
CA GLY A 303 14.25 12.62 -10.68
C GLY A 303 15.46 13.23 -11.37
N THR A 304 15.30 13.85 -12.53
CA THR A 304 16.38 14.59 -13.24
C THR A 304 16.94 15.78 -12.46
N ARG A 305 16.36 16.14 -11.30
CA ARG A 305 16.89 17.18 -10.39
C ARG A 305 17.87 16.64 -9.34
N THR A 306 18.23 15.36 -9.39
CA THR A 306 19.20 14.72 -8.48
C THR A 306 20.65 15.10 -8.71
N ALA A 307 20.99 15.94 -9.70
CA ALA A 307 22.37 16.43 -9.92
C ALA A 307 22.98 17.07 -8.65
N ALA A 308 22.11 17.55 -7.76
CA ALA A 308 22.44 17.97 -6.41
C ALA A 308 23.17 16.91 -5.56
N CYS A 309 22.81 15.63 -5.67
CA CYS A 309 23.20 14.58 -4.73
C CYS A 309 24.33 13.66 -5.25
N GLU A 310 24.87 13.92 -6.45
CA GLU A 310 25.95 13.10 -7.01
C GLU A 310 27.34 13.52 -6.51
N ASP A 311 27.50 14.77 -6.04
CA ASP A 311 28.81 15.37 -5.71
C ASP A 311 29.08 15.58 -4.20
N LEU A 312 28.17 15.18 -3.31
CA LEU A 312 28.36 15.31 -1.86
C LEU A 312 28.35 13.93 -1.19
N GLU A 313 29.32 13.67 -0.31
CA GLU A 313 29.36 12.52 0.62
C GLU A 313 28.18 12.50 1.63
N VAL A 314 27.19 13.37 1.44
CA VAL A 314 26.01 13.49 2.28
C VAL A 314 24.92 12.59 1.70
N VAL A 315 24.43 11.67 2.54
CA VAL A 315 23.36 10.73 2.25
C VAL A 315 22.06 11.48 1.91
N CYS A 316 21.87 11.86 0.65
CA CYS A 316 20.54 12.20 0.14
C CYS A 316 19.70 10.93 0.13
N HIS A 317 18.49 10.96 0.69
CA HIS A 317 17.65 9.79 0.59
C HIS A 317 17.14 9.66 -0.86
N PRO A 318 17.51 8.58 -1.59
CA PRO A 318 17.23 8.46 -3.02
C PRO A 318 15.74 8.63 -3.32
N LEU A 319 14.90 8.11 -2.43
CA LEU A 319 13.47 8.04 -2.63
C LEU A 319 12.75 9.39 -2.55
N ASP A 320 13.27 10.43 -1.90
CA ASP A 320 12.51 11.68 -1.76
C ASP A 320 12.56 12.58 -3.00
N LEU A 321 13.61 12.41 -3.81
CA LEU A 321 13.94 13.28 -4.94
C LEU A 321 14.12 12.53 -6.26
N GLN A 322 14.22 11.20 -6.25
CA GLN A 322 14.25 10.41 -7.47
C GLN A 322 12.87 10.32 -8.13
N ASP A 323 12.94 10.06 -9.43
CA ASP A 323 11.79 9.89 -10.29
C ASP A 323 10.90 8.78 -9.71
N ARG A 324 9.68 9.16 -9.34
CA ARG A 324 8.67 8.20 -8.86
C ARG A 324 7.87 7.59 -9.99
N ASN A 325 8.16 7.95 -11.24
CA ASN A 325 7.59 7.32 -12.41
C ASN A 325 8.10 5.88 -12.51
N TYR A 326 7.18 4.93 -12.57
CA TYR A 326 7.54 3.54 -12.86
C TYR A 326 6.43 2.85 -13.62
N ARG A 327 6.81 1.78 -14.32
CA ARG A 327 5.93 0.76 -14.86
C ARG A 327 6.48 -0.58 -14.43
N LYS A 328 5.65 -1.39 -13.78
CA LYS A 328 6.02 -2.72 -13.30
C LYS A 328 5.06 -3.74 -13.86
N HIS A 329 5.64 -4.85 -14.27
CA HIS A 329 4.97 -6.02 -14.80
C HIS A 329 5.42 -7.19 -13.94
N ALA A 330 4.47 -7.93 -13.38
CA ALA A 330 4.77 -9.19 -12.71
C ALA A 330 3.81 -10.26 -13.19
N ALA A 331 4.35 -11.46 -13.36
CA ALA A 331 3.57 -12.66 -13.60
C ALA A 331 3.86 -13.64 -12.46
N SER A 332 2.82 -14.24 -11.90
CA SER A 332 2.95 -15.33 -10.93
C SER A 332 2.15 -16.55 -11.38
N LEU A 333 2.66 -17.70 -10.97
CA LEU A 333 1.99 -18.98 -11.08
C LEU A 333 1.95 -19.60 -9.69
N ASP A 334 0.75 -19.68 -9.14
CA ASP A 334 0.50 -20.08 -7.76
C ASP A 334 -0.23 -21.43 -7.75
N LEU A 335 0.12 -22.29 -6.80
CA LEU A 335 -0.61 -23.51 -6.52
C LEU A 335 -1.47 -23.29 -5.27
N GLU A 336 -2.78 -23.22 -5.44
CA GLU A 336 -3.73 -23.00 -4.35
C GLU A 336 -4.37 -24.32 -3.92
N TYR A 337 -4.27 -24.66 -2.64
CA TYR A 337 -4.97 -25.77 -2.02
C TYR A 337 -6.05 -25.27 -1.06
N SER A 338 -7.28 -25.77 -1.18
CA SER A 338 -8.43 -25.40 -0.35
C SER A 338 -9.08 -26.63 0.27
N TRP A 339 -9.24 -26.63 1.60
CA TRP A 339 -9.81 -27.74 2.37
C TRP A 339 -11.15 -27.39 3.03
N MET A 340 -11.93 -26.48 2.46
CA MET A 340 -13.23 -26.12 3.03
C MET A 340 -14.34 -27.10 2.67
#